data_AF-A0AA40S3W3-F1
#
_entry.id   AF-A0AA40S3W3-F1
#
_cell.length_a   1.000
_cell.length_b   1.000
_cell.length_c   1.000
_cell.angle_alpha   90.00
_cell.angle_beta   90.00
_cell.angle_gamma   90.00
#
_symmetry.space_group_name_H-M   'P 1'
#
loop_
_entity.id
_entity.type
_entity.pdbx_description
1 polymer ?
#
loop_
_entity_poly.entity_id
_entity_poly.type
_entity_poly.pdbx_seq_one_letter_code
_entity_poly.pdbx_strand_id
1 'polypeptide(L)'
;MSRLTERKTHLIVHGKMPFNAEPPLDRLRAAFRTEVGDFYVRSHGNLPEIDEATYRLAIRGAVATPMELSLAELTSRFAKVTVRVACPHSVSQA
;
A
#
# COMPACT_ATOMS: atom_id res chain seq x y z
N MET A 1 2.18 -13.81 -14.20
CA MET A 1 1.87 -12.41 -13.78
C MET A 1 1.78 -12.40 -12.26
N SER A 2 2.04 -11.28 -11.59
CA SER A 2 1.95 -11.26 -10.11
C SER A 2 0.48 -11.18 -9.69
N ARG A 3 0.12 -11.78 -8.55
CA ARG A 3 -1.24 -11.72 -7.98
C ARG A 3 -1.76 -10.28 -7.82
N LEU A 4 -0.87 -9.29 -7.74
CA LEU A 4 -1.22 -7.88 -7.70
C LEU A 4 -1.68 -7.36 -9.07
N THR A 5 -0.97 -7.71 -10.15
CA THR A 5 -1.32 -7.28 -11.51
C THR A 5 -2.68 -7.82 -11.97
N GLU A 6 -3.04 -9.04 -11.57
CA GLU A 6 -4.34 -9.66 -11.90
C GLU A 6 -5.52 -8.97 -11.21
N ARG A 7 -5.34 -8.47 -9.99
CA ARG A 7 -6.40 -7.75 -9.25
C ARG A 7 -6.61 -6.31 -9.71
N LYS A 8 -5.73 -5.81 -10.59
CA LYS A 8 -5.61 -4.39 -10.95
C LYS A 8 -5.52 -4.20 -12.47
N THR A 9 -6.21 -5.06 -13.22
CA THR A 9 -6.18 -5.08 -14.69
C THR A 9 -6.77 -3.83 -15.33
N HIS A 10 -7.67 -3.13 -14.64
CA HIS A 10 -8.30 -1.89 -15.10
C HIS A 10 -7.52 -0.62 -14.74
N LEU A 11 -6.37 -0.73 -14.09
CA LEU A 11 -5.52 0.41 -13.79
C LEU A 11 -4.67 0.79 -15.01
N ILE A 12 -4.37 2.09 -15.12
CA ILE A 12 -3.42 2.62 -16.08
C ILE A 12 -2.02 2.25 -15.59
N VAL A 13 -1.30 1.41 -16.35
CA VAL A 13 0.00 0.87 -15.95
C VAL A 13 1.13 1.76 -16.48
N HIS A 14 1.91 2.33 -15.57
CA HIS A 14 3.08 3.16 -15.85
C HIS A 14 4.40 2.37 -15.85
N GLY A 15 4.45 1.28 -15.09
CA GLY A 15 5.61 0.39 -15.04
C GLY A 15 5.19 -1.03 -14.69
N LYS A 16 5.75 -2.02 -15.38
CA LYS A 16 5.45 -3.44 -15.12
C LYS A 16 6.39 -4.07 -14.10
N MET A 17 7.64 -3.63 -14.06
CA MET A 17 8.67 -4.16 -13.15
C MET A 17 9.67 -3.06 -12.78
N PRO A 18 9.53 -2.42 -11.60
CA PRO A 18 8.50 -2.67 -10.59
C PRO A 18 7.10 -2.21 -11.02
N PHE A 19 6.06 -2.85 -10.48
CA PHE A 19 4.66 -2.56 -10.86
C PHE A 19 4.22 -1.20 -10.29
N ASN A 20 3.82 -0.30 -11.19
CA ASN A 20 3.34 1.05 -10.89
C ASN A 20 2.12 1.34 -11.75
N ALA A 21 1.01 1.73 -11.13
CA ALA A 21 -0.25 1.93 -11.81
C ALA A 21 -1.19 2.87 -11.05
N GLU A 22 -2.08 3.54 -11.75
CA GLU A 22 -3.07 4.46 -11.18
C GLU A 22 -4.49 4.18 -11.68
N PRO A 23 -5.52 4.55 -10.91
CA PRO A 23 -6.90 4.43 -11.38
C PRO A 23 -7.19 5.43 -12.51
N PRO A 24 -8.05 5.05 -13.48
CA PRO A 24 -8.73 5.99 -14.34
C PRO A 24 -9.44 7.10 -13.53
N LEU A 25 -9.51 8.31 -14.08
CA LEU A 25 -9.96 9.50 -13.36
C LEU A 25 -11.43 9.42 -12.88
N ASP A 26 -12.31 8.82 -13.68
CA ASP A 26 -13.69 8.55 -13.33
C ASP A 26 -13.81 7.64 -12.10
N ARG A 27 -12.97 6.61 -12.04
CA ARG A 27 -12.89 5.68 -10.90
C ARG A 27 -12.26 6.32 -9.67
N LEU A 28 -11.23 7.15 -9.85
CA LEU A 28 -10.60 7.90 -8.75
C LEU A 28 -11.60 8.82 -8.04
N ARG A 29 -12.49 9.45 -8.80
CA ARG A 29 -13.48 10.41 -8.30
C ARG A 29 -14.82 9.78 -7.90
N ALA A 30 -15.00 8.47 -8.13
CA ALA A 30 -16.26 7.78 -7.88
C ALA A 30 -16.68 7.78 -6.40
N ALA A 31 -15.72 7.86 -5.47
CA ALA A 31 -15.97 7.87 -4.03
C ALA A 31 -14.96 8.72 -3.29
N PHE A 32 -15.34 9.24 -2.12
CA PHE A 32 -14.43 10.00 -1.25
C PHE A 32 -13.25 9.14 -0.74
N ARG A 33 -13.53 7.87 -0.42
CA ARG A 33 -12.52 6.87 -0.10
C ARG A 33 -12.35 5.96 -1.31
N THR A 34 -11.16 5.97 -1.88
CA THR A 34 -10.83 5.12 -3.03
C THR A 34 -10.91 3.64 -2.63
N GLU A 35 -11.63 2.86 -3.43
CA GLU A 35 -11.73 1.41 -3.26
C GLU A 35 -10.37 0.74 -3.40
N VAL A 36 -10.18 -0.39 -2.72
CA VAL A 36 -8.87 -1.12 -2.71
C VAL A 36 -8.44 -1.51 -4.13
N GLY A 37 -9.41 -1.88 -4.99
CA GLY A 37 -9.17 -2.19 -6.40
C GLY A 37 -8.61 -1.00 -7.18
N ASP A 38 -9.05 0.23 -6.84
CA ASP A 38 -8.70 1.48 -7.50
C ASP A 38 -7.52 2.22 -6.86
N PHE A 39 -6.98 1.69 -5.76
CA PHE A 39 -5.89 2.36 -5.06
C PHE A 39 -4.61 2.39 -5.90
N TYR A 40 -3.98 3.57 -5.98
CA TYR A 40 -2.71 3.82 -6.66
C TYR A 40 -1.60 2.87 -6.16
N VAL A 41 -0.80 2.32 -7.08
CA VAL A 41 0.32 1.44 -6.75
C VAL A 41 1.62 2.11 -7.10
N ARG A 42 2.48 2.31 -6.09
CA ARG A 42 3.90 2.64 -6.27
C ARG A 42 4.78 1.53 -5.71
N SER A 43 5.48 0.80 -6.56
CA SER A 43 6.51 -0.15 -6.14
C SER A 43 7.89 0.29 -6.66
N HIS A 44 8.92 0.14 -5.82
CA HIS A 44 10.33 0.36 -6.21
C HIS A 44 11.08 -0.95 -6.47
N GLY A 45 10.55 -2.09 -6.02
CA GLY A 45 11.18 -3.40 -6.17
C GLY A 45 10.14 -4.52 -6.12
N ASN A 46 10.63 -5.71 -5.77
CA ASN A 46 9.78 -6.90 -5.64
C ASN A 46 8.84 -6.77 -4.44
N LEU A 47 7.67 -7.37 -4.56
CA LEU A 47 6.72 -7.46 -3.46
C LEU A 47 7.18 -8.56 -2.49
N PRO A 48 7.27 -8.28 -1.19
CA PRO A 48 7.60 -9.31 -0.22
C PRO A 48 6.40 -10.25 -0.02
N GLU A 49 6.69 -11.53 0.19
CA GLU A 49 5.73 -12.48 0.75
C GLU A 49 5.82 -12.42 2.28
N ILE A 50 4.70 -12.18 2.94
CA ILE A 50 4.63 -12.00 4.39
C ILE A 50 3.70 -13.07 4.95
N ASP A 51 4.21 -13.85 5.91
CA ASP A 51 3.40 -14.72 6.76
C ASP A 51 3.01 -13.94 8.03
N GLU A 52 1.70 -13.77 8.22
CA GLU A 52 1.13 -13.01 9.33
C GLU A 52 1.47 -13.60 10.71
N ALA A 53 1.62 -14.92 10.81
CA ALA A 53 1.90 -15.59 12.09
C ALA A 53 3.34 -15.32 12.58
N THR A 54 4.28 -15.27 11.63
CA THR A 54 5.71 -15.12 11.90
C THR A 54 6.20 -13.68 11.77
N TYR A 55 5.45 -12.78 11.12
CA TYR A 55 5.81 -11.38 10.95
C TYR A 55 6.07 -10.66 12.28
N ARG A 56 7.16 -9.88 12.33
CA ARG A 56 7.51 -9.00 13.45
C ARG A 56 7.95 -7.62 12.93
N LEU A 57 7.39 -6.56 13.51
CA LEU A 57 7.83 -5.18 13.32
C LEU A 57 8.79 -4.79 14.44
N ALA A 58 10.04 -4.50 14.10
CA ALA A 58 11.04 -4.02 15.05
C ALA A 58 11.04 -2.49 15.16
N ILE A 59 10.91 -1.97 16.38
CA ILE A 59 11.01 -0.55 16.72
C ILE A 59 12.35 -0.33 17.45
N ARG A 60 13.24 0.45 16.82
CA ARG A 60 14.60 0.75 17.30
C ARG A 60 14.94 2.22 17.08
N GLY A 61 16.12 2.66 17.49
CA GLY A 61 16.59 4.05 17.33
C GLY A 61 16.41 4.86 18.60
N ALA A 62 15.87 6.08 18.48
CA ALA A 62 15.66 7.00 19.60
C ALA A 62 14.41 6.64 20.43
N VAL A 63 14.37 5.43 21.00
CA VAL A 63 13.29 4.93 21.85
C VAL A 63 13.85 4.49 23.20
N ALA A 64 13.09 4.71 24.27
CA ALA A 64 13.51 4.31 25.62
C ALA A 64 13.58 2.78 25.78
N THR A 65 12.69 2.05 25.12
CA THR A 65 12.65 0.59 25.16
C THR A 65 12.42 0.06 23.74
N PRO A 66 13.45 -0.49 23.08
CA PRO A 66 13.28 -1.19 21.82
C PRO A 66 12.29 -2.35 21.97
N MET A 67 11.49 -2.60 20.94
CA MET A 67 10.48 -3.67 20.99
C MET A 67 10.24 -4.30 19.62
N GLU A 68 9.67 -5.49 19.63
CA GLU A 68 9.15 -6.16 18.44
C GLU A 68 7.67 -6.43 18.62
N LEU A 69 6.88 -6.19 17.57
CA LEU A 69 5.43 -6.33 17.58
C LEU A 69 4.99 -7.32 16.51
N SER A 70 4.16 -8.28 16.89
CA SER A 70 3.39 -9.10 15.95
C SER A 70 2.28 -8.28 15.27
N LEU A 71 1.72 -8.81 14.18
CA LEU A 71 0.59 -8.18 13.50
C LEU A 71 -0.66 -8.10 14.41
N ALA A 72 -0.87 -9.11 15.28
CA ALA A 72 -1.97 -9.13 16.23
C ALA A 72 -1.82 -8.02 17.30
N GLU A 73 -0.61 -7.77 17.79
CA GLU A 73 -0.34 -6.70 18.74
C GLU A 73 -0.52 -5.32 18.08
N LEU A 74 -0.09 -5.15 16.84
CA LEU A 74 -0.28 -3.89 16.10
C LEU A 74 -1.74 -3.52 15.92
N THR A 75 -2.60 -4.50 15.64
CA THR A 75 -4.02 -4.27 15.39
C THR A 75 -4.86 -4.11 16.66
N SER A 76 -4.44 -4.69 17.78
CA SER A 76 -5.17 -4.64 19.05
C SER A 76 -4.74 -3.50 19.98
N ARG A 77 -3.46 -3.10 19.97
CA ARG A 77 -2.93 -2.11 20.94
C ARG A 77 -3.13 -0.66 20.54
N PHE A 78 -3.34 -0.37 19.27
CA PHE A 78 -3.34 1.00 18.75
C PHE A 78 -4.64 1.35 18.03
N ALA A 79 -5.09 2.59 18.17
CA ALA A 79 -6.24 3.09 17.45
C ALA A 79 -5.92 3.24 15.95
N LYS A 80 -6.84 2.77 15.10
CA LYS A 80 -6.72 2.92 13.65
C LYS A 80 -6.96 4.37 13.23
N VAL A 81 -6.03 4.92 12.44
CA VAL A 81 -6.16 6.25 11.83
C VAL A 81 -6.28 6.10 10.31
N THR A 82 -7.12 6.93 9.69
CA THR A 82 -7.31 6.96 8.23
C THR A 82 -6.77 8.25 7.65
N VAL A 83 -5.86 8.15 6.68
CA VAL A 83 -5.25 9.31 6.00
C VAL A 83 -5.30 9.12 4.49
N ARG A 84 -5.30 10.24 3.76
CA ARG A 84 -5.06 10.24 2.31
C ARG A 84 -3.56 10.26 2.05
N VAL A 85 -3.11 9.47 1.10
CA VAL A 85 -1.71 9.47 0.63
C VAL A 85 -1.66 10.04 -0.78
N ALA A 86 -0.57 10.72 -1.12
CA ALA A 86 -0.29 11.24 -2.45
C ALA A 86 1.17 11.01 -2.80
N CYS A 87 1.45 10.68 -4.07
CA CYS A 87 2.81 10.54 -4.57
C CYS A 87 3.25 11.86 -5.22
N PRO A 88 4.41 12.46 -4.85
CA PRO A 88 4.82 13.80 -5.32
C PRO A 88 5.10 13.94 -6.83
N HIS A 89 4.89 12.90 -7.64
CA HIS A 89 4.97 12.95 -9.10
C HIS A 89 3.82 12.18 -9.77
N SER A 90 2.66 12.11 -9.10
CA SER A 90 1.44 11.59 -9.72
C SER A 90 0.99 12.57 -10.78
N VAL A 91 1.48 12.37 -12.01
CA VAL A 91 0.94 13.05 -13.18
C VAL A 91 -0.37 12.35 -13.47
N SER A 92 -1.47 12.86 -12.91
CA SER A 92 -2.79 12.47 -13.36
C SER A 92 -2.88 12.90 -14.82
N GLN A 93 -2.59 11.98 -15.74
CA GLN A 93 -2.81 12.26 -17.15
C GLN A 93 -4.33 12.33 -17.31
N ALA A 94 -4.80 13.54 -17.61
CA ALA A 94 -6.18 13.84 -17.92
C ALA A 94 -6.61 13.16 -19.21
#